data_AF-A0AAV2II02-F1
#
_entry.id   AF-A0AAV2II02-F1
#
_cell.length_a   1.000
_cell.length_b   1.000
_cell.length_c   1.000
_cell.angle_alpha   90.00
_cell.angle_beta   90.00
_cell.angle_gamma   90.00
#
_symmetry.space_group_name_H-M   'P 1'
#
loop_
_entity.id
_entity.type
_entity.pdbx_description
1 polymer ?
#
loop_
_entity_poly.entity_id
_entity_poly.type
_entity_poly.pdbx_seq_one_letter_code
_entity_poly.pdbx_strand_id
1 'polypeptide(L)'
;LLTADLDTEIFPASPIIPPSSGLMNVKLMVKPKAVGMLKVLGYTTVVCGVKSNCRLRDLTSLKPAPITDIVLEVLPPLPRIALSCSLPKSTVFTTGSLADDVVTTGSAVLFAGQSTECIVTVQNVSEYPLEKLTVKLNSKNDVQSALQRILNWGDENIQSQLPLLPNHQLCFSLCINGDSDFLVPAEQPLRSPMSQSSRTRAESMDAKDKTIDAVLSLKYSGGEGLKAGYCRTCSLALNLDILPSVYLTSWDLQHTDSSSECRLCLDLINVSSHQIDIQYGDDKSIIIEPQQTRRISLNVPRLDPDQVDTSSVQNDRVPLHYRTKLLPDPYSQILANYVDIRWTMPAAKASGKVGVDYIKWTTEQLLVLLTPDVRWGVHLNKKPFLTSSRFRFSVGEMVEVTVTLENTTGEEKENCSLCIEPCQRPAAEDIGLDGANVSVIGSSALYVPKVASSTEVKHSCSFMFFVPGWYSLAITFKHNKPAGWGDTPARAAAGGGGGDGGERRTGGCDGVKSKFTRKREDWTCTVPVKFEVT
;
A
#
# COMPACT_ATOMS: atom_id res chain seq x y z
N LEU A 1 30.03 50.49 13.24
CA LEU A 1 30.68 49.23 13.68
C LEU A 1 32.18 49.37 13.45
N LEU A 2 33.00 48.80 14.32
CA LEU A 2 34.44 48.68 14.10
C LEU A 2 34.69 47.27 13.54
N THR A 3 35.18 47.19 12.31
CA THR A 3 35.41 45.93 11.62
C THR A 3 36.86 45.82 11.13
N ALA A 4 37.36 44.59 10.97
CA ALA A 4 38.67 44.29 10.41
C ALA A 4 38.62 43.10 9.44
N ASP A 5 39.71 42.89 8.71
CA ASP A 5 39.98 41.81 7.75
C ASP A 5 39.16 41.82 6.46
N LEU A 6 38.09 42.61 6.40
CA LEU A 6 37.23 42.72 5.22
C LEU A 6 36.67 44.13 5.05
N ASP A 7 36.60 44.60 3.80
CA ASP A 7 35.99 45.87 3.47
C ASP A 7 34.47 45.83 3.73
N THR A 8 33.98 46.84 4.45
CA THR A 8 32.57 46.95 4.80
C THR A 8 32.00 48.32 4.53
N GLU A 9 30.71 48.35 4.19
CA GLU A 9 29.87 49.53 4.19
C GLU A 9 29.08 49.57 5.51
N ILE A 10 29.29 50.63 6.30
CA ILE A 10 28.68 50.77 7.63
C ILE A 10 27.48 51.70 7.54
N PHE A 11 26.33 51.25 8.04
CA PHE A 11 25.13 52.07 8.14
C PHE A 11 25.01 52.60 9.57
N PRO A 12 25.23 53.92 9.81
CA PRO A 12 25.14 54.48 11.14
C PRO A 12 23.70 54.46 11.67
N ALA A 13 23.55 54.18 12.97
CA ALA A 13 22.27 54.27 13.66
C ALA A 13 22.23 55.56 14.49
N SER A 14 21.09 56.26 14.47
CA SER A 14 20.87 57.50 15.25
C SER A 14 19.69 57.35 16.20
N PRO A 15 19.80 56.50 17.24
CA PRO A 15 18.73 56.32 18.20
C PRO A 15 18.55 57.58 19.07
N ILE A 16 17.30 57.96 19.34
CA ILE A 16 16.95 58.98 20.32
C ILE A 16 16.70 58.27 21.65
N ILE A 17 17.47 58.62 22.68
CA ILE A 17 17.38 58.01 24.02
C ILE A 17 16.74 59.02 24.97
N PRO A 18 15.48 58.83 25.41
CA PRO A 18 14.85 59.68 26.42
C PRO A 18 15.59 59.67 27.77
N PRO A 19 15.53 60.76 28.55
CA PRO A 19 16.01 60.76 29.93
C PRO A 19 15.27 59.70 30.76
N SER A 20 16.01 58.98 31.62
CA SER A 20 15.51 57.84 32.44
C SER A 20 15.15 56.56 31.67
N SER A 21 15.64 56.40 30.45
CA SER A 21 15.54 55.12 29.72
C SER A 21 16.41 54.04 30.39
N GLY A 22 15.87 52.82 30.52
CA GLY A 22 16.65 51.63 30.89
C GLY A 22 17.56 51.16 29.76
N LEU A 23 17.98 49.89 29.80
CA LEU A 23 18.76 49.28 28.72
C LEU A 23 17.95 49.28 27.41
N MET A 24 18.52 49.85 26.34
CA MET A 24 17.89 49.91 25.03
C MET A 24 18.70 49.13 23.99
N ASN A 25 18.00 48.32 23.21
CA ASN A 25 18.60 47.56 22.11
C ASN A 25 18.80 48.46 20.90
N VAL A 26 20.04 48.55 20.41
CA VAL A 26 20.39 49.30 19.19
C VAL A 26 20.83 48.31 18.12
N LYS A 27 20.15 48.32 16.97
CA LYS A 27 20.53 47.49 15.82
C LYS A 27 21.54 48.25 14.96
N LEU A 28 22.75 47.72 14.88
CA LEU A 28 23.80 48.23 14.00
C LEU A 28 23.82 47.40 12.71
N MET A 29 23.88 48.04 11.55
CA MET A 29 23.90 47.37 10.25
C MET A 29 25.22 47.59 9.53
N VAL A 30 25.72 46.52 8.90
CA VAL A 30 26.95 46.52 8.11
C VAL A 30 26.75 45.62 6.89
N LYS A 31 27.25 46.04 5.73
CA LYS A 31 27.25 45.25 4.50
C LYS A 31 28.71 44.97 4.10
N PRO A 32 29.17 43.71 4.19
CA PRO A 32 30.45 43.30 3.64
C PRO A 32 30.50 43.50 2.11
N LYS A 33 31.67 43.90 1.59
CA LYS A 33 31.86 44.09 0.13
C LYS A 33 32.46 42.88 -0.58
N ALA A 34 33.08 41.96 0.15
CA ALA A 34 33.71 40.76 -0.38
C ALA A 34 33.39 39.54 0.49
N VAL A 35 33.75 38.36 0.01
CA VAL A 35 33.65 37.09 0.76
C VAL A 35 34.87 36.92 1.66
N GLY A 36 34.71 36.25 2.81
CA GLY A 36 35.82 35.98 3.72
C GLY A 36 35.47 36.19 5.20
N MET A 37 36.50 36.19 6.05
CA MET A 37 36.32 36.33 7.50
C MET A 37 36.25 37.81 7.88
N LEU A 38 35.09 38.24 8.38
CA LEU A 38 34.87 39.58 8.91
C LEU A 38 35.02 39.55 10.44
N LYS A 39 35.97 40.33 10.96
CA LYS A 39 36.09 40.51 12.41
C LYS A 39 35.34 41.76 12.85
N VAL A 40 34.40 41.60 13.78
CA VAL A 40 33.77 42.73 14.49
C VAL A 40 34.53 42.96 15.79
N LEU A 41 35.14 44.14 15.91
CA LEU A 41 35.99 44.52 17.05
C LEU A 41 35.25 45.36 18.09
N GLY A 42 34.08 45.89 17.75
CA GLY A 42 33.28 46.77 18.59
C GLY A 42 32.44 47.76 17.80
N TYR A 43 32.13 48.90 18.40
CA TYR A 43 31.33 49.94 17.79
C TYR A 43 31.84 51.34 18.17
N THR A 44 31.45 52.32 17.38
CA THR A 44 31.74 53.73 17.64
C THR A 44 30.42 54.43 17.92
N THR A 45 30.39 55.23 18.96
CA THR A 45 29.26 56.10 19.30
C THR A 45 29.68 57.55 19.17
N VAL A 46 28.73 58.41 18.84
CA VAL A 46 28.90 59.87 18.91
C VAL A 46 27.75 60.40 19.74
N VAL A 47 28.06 60.95 20.91
CA VAL A 47 27.06 61.52 21.83
C VAL A 47 27.47 62.96 22.11
N CYS A 48 26.56 63.91 21.86
CA CYS A 48 26.82 65.35 22.04
C CYS A 48 28.12 65.84 21.37
N GLY A 49 28.44 65.30 20.19
CA GLY A 49 29.67 65.63 19.45
C GLY A 49 30.93 64.90 19.91
N VAL A 50 30.88 64.11 21.00
CA VAL A 50 32.01 63.32 21.49
C VAL A 50 31.98 61.94 20.86
N LYS A 51 33.04 61.60 20.10
CA LYS A 51 33.23 60.28 19.50
C LYS A 51 33.91 59.33 20.48
N SER A 52 33.27 58.21 20.80
CA SER A 52 33.83 57.14 21.64
C SER A 52 33.94 55.84 20.84
N ASN A 53 35.08 55.15 20.97
CA ASN A 53 35.31 53.84 20.35
C ASN A 53 35.22 52.77 21.43
N CYS A 54 34.12 52.02 21.44
CA CYS A 54 33.85 50.94 22.39
C CYS A 54 34.29 49.61 21.76
N ARG A 55 35.47 49.10 22.15
CA ARG A 55 35.96 47.79 21.68
C ARG A 55 35.40 46.67 22.55
N LEU A 56 35.12 45.51 21.97
CA LEU A 56 34.56 44.36 22.68
C LEU A 56 35.45 43.90 23.83
N ARG A 57 36.77 43.91 23.63
CA ARG A 57 37.76 43.56 24.66
C ARG A 57 37.71 44.45 25.92
N ASP A 58 37.19 45.67 25.79
CA ASP A 58 37.09 46.64 26.89
C ASP A 58 35.74 46.48 27.63
N LEU A 59 34.81 45.65 27.11
CA LEU A 59 33.50 45.39 27.70
C LEU A 59 33.56 44.19 28.65
N THR A 60 33.93 44.46 29.91
CA THR A 60 34.08 43.46 30.98
C THR A 60 32.76 42.75 31.37
N SER A 61 31.61 43.29 30.96
CA SER A 61 30.29 42.74 31.26
C SER A 61 29.81 41.66 30.26
N LEU A 62 30.50 41.47 29.13
CA LEU A 62 30.16 40.44 28.14
C LEU A 62 30.74 39.09 28.56
N LYS A 63 29.88 38.08 28.75
CA LYS A 63 30.29 36.69 29.01
C LYS A 63 30.16 35.85 27.73
N PRO A 64 31.10 34.93 27.45
CA PRO A 64 32.34 34.65 28.19
C PRO A 64 33.39 35.77 28.00
N ALA A 65 34.08 36.16 29.08
CA ALA A 65 35.06 37.25 29.05
C ALA A 65 36.50 36.74 28.85
N PRO A 66 37.39 37.50 28.16
CA PRO A 66 37.12 38.66 27.32
C PRO A 66 36.94 38.28 25.84
N ILE A 67 35.85 38.75 25.20
CA ILE A 67 35.66 38.62 23.75
C ILE A 67 36.48 39.71 23.06
N THR A 68 37.55 39.32 22.37
CA THR A 68 38.41 40.25 21.62
C THR A 68 37.78 40.69 20.30
N ASP A 69 37.08 39.77 19.66
CA ASP A 69 36.51 39.90 18.33
C ASP A 69 35.38 38.88 18.15
N ILE A 70 34.40 39.24 17.33
CA ILE A 70 33.40 38.32 16.80
C ILE A 70 33.76 38.05 15.35
N VAL A 71 34.17 36.83 15.05
CA VAL A 71 34.52 36.41 13.69
C VAL A 71 33.25 35.92 12.99
N LEU A 72 32.94 36.53 11.85
CA LEU A 72 31.81 36.17 10.99
C LEU A 72 32.34 35.70 9.65
N GLU A 73 31.87 34.55 9.18
CA GLU A 73 32.17 34.07 7.84
C GLU A 73 31.17 34.66 6.84
N VAL A 74 31.65 35.52 5.94
CA VAL A 74 30.84 36.13 4.89
C VAL A 74 30.84 35.19 3.68
N LEU A 75 29.68 34.58 3.46
CA LEU A 75 29.46 33.63 2.37
C LEU A 75 29.35 34.32 1.00
N PRO A 76 29.71 33.64 -0.09
CA PRO A 76 29.41 34.08 -1.44
C PRO A 76 27.91 34.31 -1.66
N PRO A 77 27.54 35.21 -2.59
CA PRO A 77 26.14 35.47 -2.88
C PRO A 77 25.46 34.19 -3.38
N LEU A 78 24.30 33.90 -2.78
CA LEU A 78 23.43 32.79 -3.14
C LEU A 78 22.13 33.34 -3.72
N PRO A 79 21.52 32.64 -4.70
CA PRO A 79 20.23 33.04 -5.25
C PRO A 79 19.17 33.11 -4.14
N ARG A 80 18.12 33.90 -4.36
CA ARG A 80 16.94 33.98 -3.48
C ARG A 80 15.71 33.67 -4.29
N ILE A 81 14.81 32.86 -3.74
CA ILE A 81 13.57 32.48 -4.41
C ILE A 81 12.34 32.93 -3.63
N ALA A 82 11.27 33.23 -4.35
CA ALA A 82 9.92 33.31 -3.83
C ALA A 82 9.17 32.03 -4.21
N LEU A 83 8.55 31.39 -3.22
CA LEU A 83 7.82 30.13 -3.38
C LEU A 83 6.31 30.39 -3.29
N SER A 84 5.52 29.73 -4.13
CA SER A 84 4.06 29.72 -4.06
C SER A 84 3.48 28.38 -4.52
N CYS A 85 2.26 28.02 -4.08
CA CYS A 85 1.50 26.86 -4.58
C CYS A 85 0.08 27.33 -4.94
N SER A 86 -0.55 26.63 -5.89
CA SER A 86 -1.92 26.90 -6.33
C SER A 86 -3.00 26.56 -5.30
N LEU A 87 -2.65 25.83 -4.22
CA LEU A 87 -3.58 25.47 -3.15
C LEU A 87 -3.94 26.68 -2.27
N PRO A 88 -5.15 26.70 -1.69
CA PRO A 88 -5.52 27.72 -0.71
C PRO A 88 -4.56 27.69 0.49
N LYS A 89 -4.29 28.86 1.05
CA LYS A 89 -3.39 28.99 2.21
C LYS A 89 -4.01 28.31 3.42
N SER A 90 -3.24 27.45 4.09
CA SER A 90 -3.68 26.85 5.35
C SER A 90 -3.49 27.83 6.50
N THR A 91 -4.56 28.04 7.29
CA THR A 91 -4.51 28.76 8.59
C THR A 91 -4.11 27.86 9.76
N VAL A 92 -4.06 26.54 9.52
CA VAL A 92 -3.79 25.51 10.52
C VAL A 92 -2.50 24.81 10.11
N PHE A 93 -1.39 25.22 10.71
CA PHE A 93 -0.15 24.48 10.60
C PHE A 93 0.54 24.50 11.95
N THR A 94 0.57 23.35 12.61
CA THR A 94 1.22 23.15 13.90
C THR A 94 2.40 22.20 13.72
N THR A 95 3.42 22.61 12.98
CA THR A 95 4.70 21.91 13.10
C THR A 95 5.60 22.72 14.02
N GLY A 96 6.06 22.10 15.12
CA GLY A 96 7.14 22.58 15.96
C GLY A 96 8.45 22.83 15.18
N SER A 97 9.56 22.16 15.53
CA SER A 97 10.93 22.46 15.05
C SER A 97 11.21 22.45 13.53
N LEU A 98 10.22 22.22 12.66
CA LEU A 98 10.34 22.27 11.18
C LEU A 98 9.74 23.55 10.58
N ALA A 99 9.17 24.44 11.40
CA ALA A 99 8.55 25.68 10.95
C ALA A 99 9.54 26.79 10.55
N ASP A 100 10.80 26.72 10.99
CA ASP A 100 11.76 27.82 10.81
C ASP A 100 12.05 28.11 9.32
N ASP A 101 11.94 27.11 8.44
CA ASP A 101 12.20 27.24 7.00
C ASP A 101 10.91 27.33 6.15
N VAL A 102 9.72 27.30 6.76
CA VAL A 102 8.44 27.29 6.02
C VAL A 102 8.08 28.69 5.55
N VAL A 103 8.06 28.88 4.24
CA VAL A 103 7.79 30.19 3.60
C VAL A 103 6.37 30.29 3.03
N THR A 104 5.69 29.16 2.82
CA THR A 104 4.33 29.11 2.26
C THR A 104 3.60 27.88 2.78
N THR A 105 2.28 28.00 2.92
CA THR A 105 1.38 26.92 3.31
C THR A 105 0.32 26.67 2.24
N GLY A 106 -0.10 25.42 2.08
CA GLY A 106 -1.23 25.01 1.24
C GLY A 106 -2.10 24.00 1.97
N SER A 107 -3.41 24.02 1.73
CA SER A 107 -4.33 22.99 2.19
C SER A 107 -5.16 22.41 1.05
N ALA A 108 -5.49 21.12 1.15
CA ALA A 108 -6.40 20.46 0.23
C ALA A 108 -7.26 19.45 0.96
N VAL A 109 -8.51 19.32 0.53
CA VAL A 109 -9.43 18.27 0.96
C VAL A 109 -9.69 17.39 -0.25
N LEU A 110 -9.40 16.10 -0.13
CA LEU A 110 -9.58 15.11 -1.18
C LEU A 110 -10.58 14.05 -0.71
N PHE A 111 -11.24 13.38 -1.63
CA PHE A 111 -11.96 12.15 -1.34
C PHE A 111 -11.05 10.92 -1.53
N ALA A 112 -11.31 9.83 -0.82
CA ALA A 112 -10.56 8.59 -0.93
C ALA A 112 -10.55 8.06 -2.38
N GLY A 113 -9.36 7.86 -2.94
CA GLY A 113 -9.13 7.48 -4.34
C GLY A 113 -9.03 8.65 -5.32
N GLN A 114 -9.22 9.90 -4.88
CA GLN A 114 -9.12 11.07 -5.75
C GLN A 114 -7.65 11.42 -6.03
N SER A 115 -7.36 11.85 -7.25
CA SER A 115 -6.08 12.46 -7.62
C SER A 115 -6.30 13.93 -7.98
N THR A 116 -5.47 14.81 -7.43
CA THR A 116 -5.49 16.25 -7.70
C THR A 116 -4.08 16.76 -7.95
N GLU A 117 -3.94 17.93 -8.58
CA GLU A 117 -2.65 18.52 -8.93
C GLU A 117 -2.49 19.90 -8.26
N CYS A 118 -1.42 20.10 -7.48
CA CYS A 118 -0.94 21.45 -7.10
C CYS A 118 0.18 21.87 -8.05
N ILE A 119 0.15 23.12 -8.50
CA ILE A 119 1.28 23.72 -9.20
C ILE A 119 2.13 24.45 -8.17
N VAL A 120 3.39 24.03 -8.03
CA VAL A 120 4.38 24.72 -7.20
C VAL A 120 5.20 25.64 -8.10
N THR A 121 5.18 26.94 -7.79
CA THR A 121 5.91 27.97 -8.55
C THR A 121 7.08 28.50 -7.73
N VAL A 122 8.27 28.45 -8.34
CA VAL A 122 9.52 28.96 -7.77
C VAL A 122 10.01 30.11 -8.65
N GLN A 123 10.03 31.32 -8.09
CA GLN A 123 10.49 32.52 -8.79
C GLN A 123 11.86 32.96 -8.26
N ASN A 124 12.83 33.19 -9.14
CA ASN A 124 14.12 33.76 -8.75
C ASN A 124 13.99 35.27 -8.57
N VAL A 125 14.10 35.74 -7.32
CA VAL A 125 14.03 37.16 -6.93
C VAL A 125 15.41 37.75 -6.64
N SER A 126 16.46 37.11 -7.14
CA SER A 126 17.84 37.55 -6.99
C SER A 126 18.49 37.84 -8.33
N GLU A 127 19.65 38.49 -8.26
CA GLU A 127 20.49 38.82 -9.42
C GLU A 127 21.38 37.65 -9.86
N TYR A 128 21.36 36.53 -9.12
CA TYR A 128 22.21 35.36 -9.37
C TYR A 128 21.36 34.23 -9.97
N PRO A 129 21.88 33.50 -10.98
CA PRO A 129 21.17 32.34 -11.52
C PRO A 129 21.10 31.23 -10.49
N LEU A 130 19.99 30.49 -10.51
CA LEU A 130 19.79 29.31 -9.68
C LEU A 130 20.06 28.07 -10.53
N GLU A 131 21.17 27.39 -10.23
CA GLU A 131 21.70 26.31 -11.07
C GLU A 131 21.32 24.93 -10.56
N LYS A 132 21.08 24.81 -9.24
CA LYS A 132 20.72 23.55 -8.60
C LYS A 132 19.51 23.75 -7.72
N LEU A 133 18.47 22.94 -7.95
CA LEU A 133 17.31 22.79 -7.09
C LEU A 133 17.09 21.31 -6.79
N THR A 134 16.92 20.98 -5.51
CA THR A 134 16.58 19.63 -5.06
C THR A 134 15.37 19.73 -4.16
N VAL A 135 14.34 18.97 -4.49
CA VAL A 135 13.09 18.92 -3.73
C VAL A 135 13.07 17.60 -2.94
N LYS A 136 12.68 17.67 -1.67
CA LYS A 136 12.57 16.50 -0.79
C LYS A 136 11.30 16.58 0.04
N LEU A 137 10.69 15.44 0.29
CA LEU A 137 9.54 15.34 1.18
C LEU A 137 9.99 14.97 2.59
N ASN A 138 9.68 15.83 3.54
CA ASN A 138 9.91 15.61 4.97
C ASN A 138 8.57 15.42 5.68
N SER A 139 8.52 14.47 6.61
CA SER A 139 7.36 14.26 7.49
C SER A 139 7.82 13.95 8.91
N LYS A 140 6.99 14.32 9.89
CA LYS A 140 7.20 14.03 11.31
C LYS A 140 6.81 12.60 11.71
N ASN A 141 5.96 11.94 10.93
CA ASN A 141 5.42 10.63 11.28
C ASN A 141 6.10 9.52 10.47
N ASP A 142 6.04 8.29 10.99
CA ASP A 142 6.65 7.04 10.49
C ASP A 142 6.03 6.53 9.15
N VAL A 143 5.63 7.48 8.30
CA VAL A 143 4.75 7.33 7.14
C VAL A 143 5.48 7.77 5.86
N GLN A 144 6.80 7.95 5.88
CA GLN A 144 7.56 8.44 4.72
C GLN A 144 7.35 7.60 3.46
N SER A 145 7.22 6.28 3.57
CA SER A 145 6.94 5.39 2.45
C SER A 145 5.54 5.58 1.86
N ALA A 146 4.52 5.78 2.70
CA ALA A 146 3.15 5.99 2.24
C ALA A 146 2.93 7.41 1.69
N LEU A 147 3.65 8.41 2.22
CA LEU A 147 3.58 9.78 1.71
C LEU A 147 4.16 9.95 0.30
N GLN A 148 5.11 9.11 -0.11
CA GLN A 148 5.58 9.10 -1.50
C GLN A 148 4.49 8.67 -2.49
N ARG A 149 3.52 7.84 -2.08
CA ARG A 149 2.37 7.52 -2.96
C ARG A 149 1.34 8.64 -2.99
N ILE A 150 1.19 9.36 -1.88
CA ILE A 150 0.27 10.49 -1.75
C ILE A 150 0.80 11.72 -2.50
N LEU A 151 2.10 12.00 -2.45
CA LEU A 151 2.71 13.18 -3.06
C LEU A 151 3.81 12.76 -4.05
N ASN A 152 3.55 13.01 -5.33
CA ASN A 152 4.48 12.70 -6.42
C ASN A 152 4.77 13.94 -7.25
N TRP A 153 6.02 14.11 -7.68
CA TRP A 153 6.43 15.14 -8.63
C TRP A 153 7.51 14.60 -9.57
N GLY A 154 7.65 15.21 -10.75
CA GLY A 154 8.67 14.83 -11.71
C GLY A 154 9.95 15.65 -11.54
N ASP A 155 11.02 15.06 -11.03
CA ASP A 155 12.32 15.74 -10.90
C ASP A 155 12.89 16.15 -12.27
N GLU A 156 12.64 15.37 -13.32
CA GLU A 156 13.06 15.69 -14.70
C GLU A 156 12.49 17.02 -15.18
N ASN A 157 11.23 17.31 -14.85
CA ASN A 157 10.57 18.57 -15.19
C ASN A 157 11.27 19.76 -14.51
N ILE A 158 11.72 19.58 -13.26
CA ILE A 158 12.46 20.59 -12.52
C ILE A 158 13.84 20.80 -13.16
N GLN A 159 14.59 19.72 -13.41
CA GLN A 159 15.94 19.81 -13.97
C GLN A 159 15.95 20.43 -15.39
N SER A 160 14.92 20.16 -16.20
CA SER A 160 14.80 20.74 -17.56
C SER A 160 14.63 22.26 -17.59
N GLN A 161 14.18 22.86 -16.49
CA GLN A 161 13.96 24.31 -16.35
C GLN A 161 15.14 25.03 -15.67
N LEU A 162 16.20 24.29 -15.30
CA LEU A 162 17.42 24.85 -14.73
C LEU A 162 18.48 25.03 -15.82
N PRO A 163 19.32 26.08 -15.74
CA PRO A 163 19.40 27.08 -14.67
C PRO A 163 18.31 28.16 -14.76
N LEU A 164 17.74 28.54 -13.61
CA LEU A 164 16.72 29.57 -13.52
C LEU A 164 17.37 30.96 -13.41
N LEU A 165 17.25 31.74 -14.49
CA LEU A 165 17.79 33.10 -14.59
C LEU A 165 17.12 34.09 -13.62
N PRO A 166 17.78 35.23 -13.31
CA PRO A 166 17.18 36.31 -12.53
C PRO A 166 15.79 36.72 -13.04
N ASN A 167 14.86 36.94 -12.12
CA ASN A 167 13.46 37.33 -12.38
C ASN A 167 12.61 36.34 -13.18
N HIS A 168 13.13 35.14 -13.47
CA HIS A 168 12.36 34.08 -14.12
C HIS A 168 11.71 33.17 -13.07
N GLN A 169 10.71 32.39 -13.51
CA GLN A 169 10.03 31.40 -12.68
C GLN A 169 10.07 30.02 -13.33
N LEU A 170 10.15 28.99 -12.50
CA LEU A 170 9.89 27.60 -12.88
C LEU A 170 8.62 27.13 -12.18
N CYS A 171 7.90 26.23 -12.83
CA CYS A 171 6.69 25.62 -12.28
C CYS A 171 6.80 24.10 -12.43
N PHE A 172 6.44 23.37 -11.39
CA PHE A 172 6.30 21.91 -11.47
C PHE A 172 5.01 21.47 -10.81
N SER A 173 4.48 20.36 -11.32
CA SER A 173 3.24 19.77 -10.85
C SER A 173 3.51 18.77 -9.72
N LEU A 174 2.77 18.94 -8.63
CA LEU A 174 2.71 18.05 -7.49
C LEU A 174 1.38 17.30 -7.53
N CYS A 175 1.44 16.01 -7.86
CA CYS A 175 0.29 15.11 -7.85
C CYS A 175 0.00 14.66 -6.42
N ILE A 176 -1.21 14.95 -5.95
CA ILE A 176 -1.73 14.63 -4.63
C ILE A 176 -2.80 13.56 -4.76
N ASN A 177 -2.54 12.37 -4.21
CA ASN A 177 -3.44 11.22 -4.25
C ASN A 177 -4.06 10.99 -2.87
N GLY A 178 -5.39 10.91 -2.80
CA GLY A 178 -6.14 10.54 -1.59
C GLY A 178 -6.07 9.03 -1.33
N ASP A 179 -4.88 8.48 -1.15
CA ASP A 179 -4.68 7.04 -0.90
C ASP A 179 -5.26 6.66 0.47
N SER A 180 -6.20 5.71 0.48
CA SER A 180 -6.94 5.24 1.65
C SER A 180 -7.27 3.77 1.45
N ASP A 181 -7.47 3.02 2.54
CA ASP A 181 -8.20 1.77 2.36
C ASP A 181 -9.69 2.02 2.16
N PHE A 182 -10.31 1.20 1.32
CA PHE A 182 -11.73 1.27 1.02
C PHE A 182 -12.52 0.33 1.93
N LEU A 183 -11.95 -0.14 3.04
CA LEU A 183 -12.64 -1.03 3.97
C LEU A 183 -13.31 -0.24 5.08
N VAL A 184 -14.41 -0.77 5.63
CA VAL A 184 -15.08 -0.13 6.76
C VAL A 184 -14.16 -0.17 8.00
N PRO A 185 -13.83 0.98 8.62
CA PRO A 185 -13.04 1.02 9.84
C PRO A 185 -13.68 0.19 10.97
N ALA A 186 -12.90 -0.63 11.66
CA ALA A 186 -13.39 -1.53 12.72
C ALA A 186 -13.91 -0.81 13.99
N GLU A 187 -13.90 0.52 14.04
CA GLU A 187 -14.33 1.33 15.18
C GLU A 187 -15.31 2.43 14.73
N GLN A 188 -16.50 2.03 14.29
CA GLN A 188 -17.68 2.91 14.32
C GLN A 188 -18.89 2.09 14.81
N PRO A 189 -19.39 2.33 16.03
CA PRO A 189 -20.70 1.83 16.41
C PRO A 189 -21.73 2.41 15.45
N LEU A 190 -22.49 1.55 14.77
CA LEU A 190 -23.71 1.91 14.05
C LEU A 190 -24.58 2.78 14.97
N ARG A 191 -24.62 4.09 14.73
CA ARG A 191 -25.50 5.01 15.48
C ARG A 191 -26.93 4.71 15.07
N SER A 192 -27.72 4.21 16.01
CA SER A 192 -29.17 4.11 15.88
C SER A 192 -29.80 5.52 15.79
N PRO A 193 -30.87 5.70 15.00
CA PRO A 193 -31.48 7.01 14.76
C PRO A 193 -32.42 7.40 15.90
N MET A 194 -31.92 7.55 17.14
CA MET A 194 -32.68 8.21 18.20
C MET A 194 -31.80 8.60 19.41
N SER A 195 -31.10 9.74 19.30
CA SER A 195 -30.95 10.68 20.43
C SER A 195 -30.28 11.97 19.94
N GLN A 196 -31.09 12.99 19.70
CA GLN A 196 -30.63 14.37 19.63
C GLN A 196 -30.65 14.95 21.04
N SER A 197 -29.50 14.98 21.72
CA SER A 197 -29.26 15.97 22.78
C SER A 197 -27.80 15.97 23.22
N SER A 198 -27.27 17.18 23.39
CA SER A 198 -25.98 17.55 24.03
C SER A 198 -24.71 17.37 23.19
N ARG A 199 -24.45 18.37 22.34
CA ARG A 199 -23.11 18.66 21.79
C ARG A 199 -22.26 19.31 22.89
N THR A 200 -21.17 18.67 23.31
CA THR A 200 -20.08 19.35 24.04
C THR A 200 -18.74 18.65 23.86
N ARG A 201 -17.80 19.36 23.22
CA ARG A 201 -16.36 19.41 23.54
C ARG A 201 -15.48 18.16 23.39
N ALA A 202 -15.96 17.05 22.82
CA ALA A 202 -15.11 15.89 22.49
C ALA A 202 -14.67 15.82 21.01
N GLU A 203 -15.40 16.47 20.09
CA GLU A 203 -15.16 16.38 18.64
C GLU A 203 -13.92 17.17 18.15
N SER A 204 -13.28 17.98 19.01
CA SER A 204 -12.14 18.83 18.61
C SER A 204 -10.76 18.18 18.77
N MET A 205 -10.65 17.04 19.45
CA MET A 205 -9.38 16.28 19.56
C MET A 205 -9.28 15.17 18.50
N ASP A 206 -10.39 14.49 18.16
CA ASP A 206 -10.41 13.41 17.14
C ASP A 206 -10.21 13.90 15.69
N ALA A 207 -10.54 15.16 15.39
CA ALA A 207 -10.39 15.71 14.04
C ALA A 207 -8.94 16.06 13.68
N LYS A 208 -8.06 16.26 14.68
CA LYS A 208 -6.65 16.62 14.46
C LYS A 208 -5.78 15.42 14.11
N ASP A 209 -6.21 14.20 14.44
CA ASP A 209 -5.46 12.97 14.18
C ASP A 209 -5.71 12.40 12.78
N LYS A 210 -6.53 13.05 11.95
CA LYS A 210 -6.79 12.62 10.57
C LYS A 210 -6.02 13.43 9.52
N THR A 211 -5.61 14.66 9.78
CA THR A 211 -4.95 15.46 8.73
C THR A 211 -3.50 15.02 8.49
N ILE A 212 -3.13 14.89 7.22
CA ILE A 212 -1.76 14.60 6.79
C ILE A 212 -0.99 15.91 6.70
N ASP A 213 -0.02 16.08 7.59
CA ASP A 213 0.95 17.18 7.51
C ASP A 213 2.20 16.73 6.75
N ALA A 214 2.47 17.38 5.62
CA ALA A 214 3.62 17.13 4.78
C ALA A 214 4.44 18.41 4.58
N VAL A 215 5.76 18.30 4.57
CA VAL A 215 6.67 19.45 4.34
C VAL A 215 7.55 19.16 3.15
N LEU A 216 7.34 19.89 2.07
CA LEU A 216 8.17 19.87 0.89
C LEU A 216 9.37 20.81 1.10
N SER A 217 10.56 20.27 1.29
CA SER A 217 11.80 21.01 1.49
C SER A 217 12.55 21.19 0.18
N LEU A 218 12.84 22.45 -0.16
CA LEU A 218 13.56 22.85 -1.35
C LEU A 218 14.94 23.32 -0.95
N LYS A 219 15.97 22.61 -1.41
CA LYS A 219 17.38 22.96 -1.25
C LYS A 219 17.91 23.51 -2.57
N TYR A 220 18.44 24.72 -2.56
CA TYR A 220 18.85 25.40 -3.79
C TYR A 220 20.16 26.17 -3.66
N SER A 221 20.86 26.29 -4.78
CA SER A 221 22.13 27.01 -4.87
C SER A 221 22.44 27.42 -6.31
N GLY A 222 23.40 28.32 -6.49
CA GLY A 222 23.90 28.76 -7.78
C GLY A 222 25.10 29.68 -7.65
N GLY A 223 25.81 29.87 -8.75
CA GLY A 223 26.92 30.82 -8.85
C GLY A 223 28.12 30.44 -7.97
N GLU A 224 28.79 31.44 -7.40
CA GLU A 224 29.97 31.23 -6.55
C GLU A 224 29.64 30.48 -5.25
N GLY A 225 28.43 30.67 -4.72
CA GLY A 225 27.96 29.96 -3.53
C GLY A 225 27.85 28.45 -3.76
N LEU A 226 27.42 28.02 -4.96
CA LEU A 226 27.39 26.60 -5.33
C LEU A 226 28.80 26.00 -5.41
N LYS A 227 29.74 26.72 -6.03
CA LYS A 227 31.15 26.27 -6.14
C LYS A 227 31.81 26.14 -4.77
N ALA A 228 31.46 27.01 -3.84
CA ALA A 228 31.93 26.97 -2.46
C ALA A 228 31.16 25.97 -1.58
N GLY A 229 30.15 25.27 -2.11
CA GLY A 229 29.42 24.21 -1.42
C GLY A 229 28.27 24.69 -0.52
N TYR A 230 27.92 25.98 -0.56
CA TYR A 230 26.81 26.53 0.21
C TYR A 230 25.48 26.40 -0.55
N CYS A 231 24.39 26.44 0.20
CA CYS A 231 23.02 26.38 -0.32
C CYS A 231 22.06 27.07 0.63
N ARG A 232 20.89 27.44 0.12
CA ARG A 232 19.75 27.86 0.93
C ARG A 232 18.72 26.73 0.97
N THR A 233 17.91 26.75 2.02
CA THR A 233 16.73 25.90 2.19
C THR A 233 15.50 26.78 2.37
N CYS A 234 14.37 26.31 1.87
CA CYS A 234 13.05 26.83 2.20
C CYS A 234 12.04 25.69 2.05
N SER A 235 10.87 25.82 2.66
CA SER A 235 9.90 24.74 2.71
C SER A 235 8.47 25.22 2.40
N LEU A 236 7.71 24.36 1.72
CA LEU A 236 6.27 24.46 1.53
C LEU A 236 5.59 23.46 2.44
N ALA A 237 4.73 23.95 3.33
CA ALA A 237 3.92 23.12 4.20
C ALA A 237 2.58 22.80 3.54
N LEU A 238 2.18 21.53 3.59
CA LEU A 238 0.92 21.02 3.04
C LEU A 238 0.12 20.34 4.15
N ASN A 239 -1.15 20.73 4.28
CA ASN A 239 -2.11 20.08 5.16
C ASN A 239 -3.20 19.43 4.29
N LEU A 240 -3.25 18.10 4.29
CA LEU A 240 -4.17 17.34 3.44
C LEU A 240 -5.17 16.60 4.32
N ASP A 241 -6.44 16.66 3.96
CA ASP A 241 -7.51 15.90 4.61
C ASP A 241 -8.16 14.97 3.58
N ILE A 242 -8.28 13.69 3.89
CA ILE A 242 -8.86 12.68 3.01
C ILE A 242 -10.23 12.27 3.57
N LEU A 243 -11.29 12.71 2.92
CA LEU A 243 -12.65 12.31 3.24
C LEU A 243 -12.98 10.94 2.63
N PRO A 244 -13.75 10.10 3.33
CA PRO A 244 -14.16 8.83 2.76
C PRO A 244 -15.13 9.03 1.59
N SER A 245 -15.00 8.21 0.54
CA SER A 245 -15.84 8.26 -0.66
C SER A 245 -16.82 7.08 -0.69
N VAL A 246 -16.26 5.88 -0.85
CA VAL A 246 -16.97 4.60 -0.97
C VAL A 246 -16.26 3.60 -0.06
N TYR A 247 -17.03 2.71 0.56
CA TYR A 247 -16.44 1.53 1.21
C TYR A 247 -16.92 0.23 0.57
N LEU A 248 -16.06 -0.77 0.64
CA LEU A 248 -16.31 -2.17 0.34
C LEU A 248 -16.79 -2.85 1.63
N THR A 249 -18.04 -3.29 1.65
CA THR A 249 -18.66 -3.92 2.84
C THR A 249 -18.60 -5.44 2.79
N SER A 250 -18.68 -6.01 1.58
CA SER A 250 -18.65 -7.46 1.36
C SER A 250 -18.10 -7.74 -0.03
N TRP A 251 -17.45 -8.88 -0.18
CA TRP A 251 -16.89 -9.36 -1.44
C TRP A 251 -17.08 -10.86 -1.55
N ASP A 252 -17.33 -11.33 -2.77
CA ASP A 252 -17.55 -12.73 -3.08
C ASP A 252 -17.02 -13.09 -4.47
N LEU A 253 -16.69 -14.37 -4.69
CA LEU A 253 -16.19 -14.87 -5.95
C LEU A 253 -17.08 -15.99 -6.48
N GLN A 254 -17.47 -15.86 -7.74
CA GLN A 254 -18.33 -16.82 -8.42
C GLN A 254 -17.63 -17.44 -9.62
N HIS A 255 -17.92 -18.70 -9.89
CA HIS A 255 -17.46 -19.36 -11.11
C HIS A 255 -18.14 -18.72 -12.32
N THR A 256 -17.39 -18.65 -13.42
CA THR A 256 -17.95 -18.32 -14.74
C THR A 256 -17.91 -19.57 -15.62
N ASP A 257 -18.55 -19.49 -16.79
CA ASP A 257 -18.49 -20.57 -17.79
C ASP A 257 -17.08 -20.72 -18.40
N SER A 258 -16.22 -19.71 -18.21
CA SER A 258 -14.81 -19.75 -18.62
C SER A 258 -13.92 -20.35 -17.54
N SER A 259 -13.01 -21.24 -17.96
CA SER A 259 -11.99 -21.82 -17.05
C SER A 259 -10.88 -20.84 -16.67
N SER A 260 -10.74 -19.72 -17.39
CA SER A 260 -9.69 -18.71 -17.15
C SER A 260 -10.18 -17.50 -16.35
N GLU A 261 -11.50 -17.34 -16.18
CA GLU A 261 -12.07 -16.17 -15.51
C GLU A 261 -12.93 -16.57 -14.31
N CYS A 262 -13.03 -15.66 -13.35
CA CYS A 262 -13.99 -15.72 -12.26
C CYS A 262 -14.73 -14.38 -12.15
N ARG A 263 -15.92 -14.41 -11.55
CA ARG A 263 -16.72 -13.21 -11.37
C ARG A 263 -16.53 -12.71 -9.95
N LEU A 264 -15.92 -11.53 -9.82
CA LEU A 264 -15.76 -10.81 -8.57
C LEU A 264 -17.01 -9.95 -8.31
N CYS A 265 -17.68 -10.23 -7.20
CA CYS A 265 -18.82 -9.50 -6.70
C CYS A 265 -18.39 -8.62 -5.52
N LEU A 266 -18.70 -7.32 -5.58
CA LEU A 266 -18.34 -6.34 -4.54
C LEU A 266 -19.59 -5.57 -4.12
N ASP A 267 -19.81 -5.45 -2.81
CA ASP A 267 -20.81 -4.57 -2.23
C ASP A 267 -20.17 -3.23 -1.86
N LEU A 268 -20.62 -2.17 -2.54
CA LEU A 268 -20.13 -0.81 -2.34
C LEU A 268 -21.19 0.02 -1.62
N ILE A 269 -20.79 0.67 -0.53
CA ILE A 269 -21.61 1.66 0.18
C ILE A 269 -21.08 3.06 -0.08
N ASN A 270 -21.97 3.97 -0.49
CA ASN A 270 -21.63 5.39 -0.59
C ASN A 270 -21.69 6.02 0.81
N VAL A 271 -20.53 6.37 1.35
CA VAL A 271 -20.40 7.04 2.65
C VAL A 271 -20.28 8.56 2.55
N SER A 272 -20.15 9.09 1.34
CA SER A 272 -20.14 10.52 1.10
C SER A 272 -21.55 11.13 1.24
N SER A 273 -21.60 12.46 1.34
CA SER A 273 -22.86 13.21 1.28
C SER A 273 -23.32 13.54 -0.14
N HIS A 274 -22.64 13.02 -1.16
CA HIS A 274 -22.92 13.29 -2.56
C HIS A 274 -23.39 12.02 -3.27
N GLN A 275 -24.20 12.19 -4.31
CA GLN A 275 -24.46 11.10 -5.25
C GLN A 275 -23.14 10.71 -5.95
N ILE A 276 -22.89 9.40 -6.05
CA ILE A 276 -21.71 8.84 -6.70
C ILE A 276 -22.14 8.04 -7.92
N ASP A 277 -21.51 8.34 -9.06
CA ASP A 277 -21.60 7.55 -10.27
C ASP A 277 -20.38 6.62 -10.35
N ILE A 278 -20.59 5.30 -10.30
CA ILE A 278 -19.54 4.28 -10.37
C ILE A 278 -19.50 3.70 -11.78
N GLN A 279 -18.33 3.76 -12.40
CA GLN A 279 -17.99 3.13 -13.68
C GLN A 279 -17.08 1.92 -13.43
N TYR A 280 -17.42 0.77 -14.01
CA TYR A 280 -16.67 -0.48 -13.85
C TYR A 280 -16.79 -1.39 -15.07
N GLY A 281 -15.73 -2.16 -15.35
CA GLY A 281 -15.66 -3.03 -16.52
C GLY A 281 -15.74 -2.28 -17.85
N ASP A 282 -16.10 -2.98 -18.93
CA ASP A 282 -15.96 -2.46 -20.30
C ASP A 282 -16.93 -1.32 -20.69
N ASP A 283 -17.99 -1.06 -19.91
CA ASP A 283 -18.82 0.18 -19.98
C ASP A 283 -19.98 0.22 -18.94
N LYS A 284 -19.89 -0.50 -17.82
CA LYS A 284 -21.03 -0.57 -16.89
C LYS A 284 -20.99 0.63 -15.95
N SER A 285 -22.13 1.29 -15.78
CA SER A 285 -22.28 2.38 -14.80
C SER A 285 -23.46 2.14 -13.88
N ILE A 286 -23.29 2.50 -12.61
CA ILE A 286 -24.37 2.53 -11.61
C ILE A 286 -24.30 3.84 -10.83
N ILE A 287 -25.45 4.28 -10.34
CA ILE A 287 -25.57 5.42 -9.45
C ILE A 287 -25.84 4.90 -8.04
N ILE A 288 -25.12 5.44 -7.06
CA ILE A 288 -25.28 5.12 -5.65
C ILE A 288 -25.60 6.41 -4.88
N GLU A 289 -26.80 6.47 -4.31
CA GLU A 289 -27.21 7.58 -3.44
C GLU A 289 -26.46 7.55 -2.10
N PRO A 290 -26.38 8.68 -1.37
CA PRO A 290 -25.76 8.72 -0.04
C PRO A 290 -26.34 7.65 0.89
N GLN A 291 -25.47 6.92 1.58
CA GLN A 291 -25.80 5.82 2.49
C GLN A 291 -26.47 4.60 1.82
N GLN A 292 -26.50 4.53 0.50
CA GLN A 292 -26.98 3.38 -0.24
C GLN A 292 -25.86 2.37 -0.49
N THR A 293 -26.19 1.08 -0.40
CA THR A 293 -25.31 -0.02 -0.81
C THR A 293 -25.78 -0.61 -2.14
N ARG A 294 -24.84 -0.86 -3.06
CA ARG A 294 -25.09 -1.56 -4.33
C ARG A 294 -24.03 -2.62 -4.56
N ARG A 295 -24.46 -3.76 -5.10
CA ARG A 295 -23.59 -4.84 -5.55
C ARG A 295 -23.20 -4.63 -7.01
N ILE A 296 -21.90 -4.68 -7.30
CA ILE A 296 -21.39 -4.80 -8.67
C ILE A 296 -20.76 -6.17 -8.88
N SER A 297 -20.67 -6.58 -10.15
CA SER A 297 -19.97 -7.80 -10.55
C SER A 297 -19.14 -7.54 -11.79
N LEU A 298 -17.86 -7.90 -11.72
CA LEU A 298 -16.89 -7.80 -12.81
C LEU A 298 -16.23 -9.17 -13.04
N ASN A 299 -15.89 -9.45 -14.30
CA ASN A 299 -15.09 -10.63 -14.62
C ASN A 299 -13.62 -10.27 -14.43
N VAL A 300 -12.88 -11.13 -13.76
CA VAL A 300 -11.44 -10.98 -13.53
C VAL A 300 -10.74 -12.29 -13.92
N PRO A 301 -9.51 -12.22 -14.44
CA PRO A 301 -8.73 -13.41 -14.71
C PRO A 301 -8.44 -14.14 -13.40
N ARG A 302 -8.42 -15.47 -13.47
CA ARG A 302 -7.91 -16.28 -12.37
C ARG A 302 -6.41 -16.03 -12.20
N LEU A 303 -5.97 -15.94 -10.96
CA LEU A 303 -4.58 -15.64 -10.62
C LEU A 303 -3.75 -16.92 -10.59
N ASP A 304 -2.56 -16.87 -11.20
CA ASP A 304 -1.58 -17.94 -11.11
C ASP A 304 -0.84 -17.83 -9.75
N PRO A 305 -0.82 -18.89 -8.92
CA PRO A 305 -0.06 -18.91 -7.67
C PRO A 305 1.42 -18.52 -7.82
N ASP A 306 2.03 -18.82 -8.98
CA ASP A 306 3.46 -18.54 -9.23
C ASP A 306 3.71 -17.03 -9.48
N GLN A 307 2.67 -16.26 -9.81
CA GLN A 307 2.75 -14.80 -9.91
C GLN A 307 2.70 -14.11 -8.53
N VAL A 308 2.38 -14.87 -7.47
CA VAL A 308 2.19 -14.32 -6.12
C VAL A 308 3.48 -14.41 -5.33
N ASP A 309 4.32 -13.38 -5.47
CA ASP A 309 5.51 -13.25 -4.63
C ASP A 309 5.11 -12.86 -3.19
N THR A 310 5.07 -13.87 -2.31
CA THR A 310 4.80 -13.71 -0.88
C THR A 310 5.98 -13.11 -0.11
N SER A 311 7.17 -12.98 -0.73
CA SER A 311 8.35 -12.39 -0.11
C SER A 311 8.44 -10.86 -0.29
N SER A 312 7.72 -10.32 -1.29
CA SER A 312 7.64 -8.89 -1.60
C SER A 312 6.28 -8.29 -1.22
N VAL A 313 5.76 -8.59 -0.02
CA VAL A 313 4.72 -7.76 0.59
C VAL A 313 5.31 -6.36 0.79
N GLN A 314 5.20 -5.53 -0.25
CA GLN A 314 5.74 -4.19 -0.27
C GLN A 314 5.16 -3.39 0.89
N ASN A 315 6.08 -2.75 1.62
CA ASN A 315 5.90 -1.79 2.69
C ASN A 315 4.52 -1.12 2.72
N ASP A 316 3.95 -1.07 3.92
CA ASP A 316 2.70 -0.43 4.27
C ASP A 316 2.43 0.87 3.48
N ARG A 317 1.35 0.85 2.69
CA ARG A 317 1.08 1.77 1.57
C ARG A 317 0.18 2.96 1.91
N VAL A 318 -0.55 2.91 3.03
CA VAL A 318 -1.52 3.93 3.46
C VAL A 318 -1.18 4.38 4.89
N PRO A 319 -1.25 5.69 5.21
CA PRO A 319 -1.04 6.18 6.58
C PRO A 319 -1.92 5.46 7.60
N LEU A 320 -1.39 5.20 8.79
CA LEU A 320 -2.08 4.43 9.85
C LEU A 320 -3.49 4.98 10.19
N HIS A 321 -3.68 6.29 10.06
CA HIS A 321 -4.95 6.96 10.36
C HIS A 321 -6.05 6.75 9.30
N TYR A 322 -5.68 6.36 8.07
CA TYR A 322 -6.58 6.12 6.94
C TYR A 322 -6.72 4.64 6.61
N ARG A 323 -6.43 3.79 7.59
CA ARG A 323 -6.31 2.36 7.42
C ARG A 323 -6.99 1.59 8.55
N THR A 324 -7.83 0.63 8.20
CA THR A 324 -8.10 -0.56 9.01
C THR A 324 -6.79 -1.28 9.28
N LYS A 325 -6.50 -1.65 10.54
CA LYS A 325 -5.26 -2.26 11.06
C LYS A 325 -4.79 -3.58 10.37
N LEU A 326 -5.28 -3.89 9.17
CA LEU A 326 -5.03 -5.05 8.31
C LEU A 326 -3.86 -4.80 7.37
N LEU A 327 -2.98 -5.80 7.21
CA LEU A 327 -1.92 -5.83 6.18
C LEU A 327 -2.51 -6.04 4.79
N PRO A 328 -1.95 -5.39 3.73
CA PRO A 328 -2.34 -5.68 2.35
C PRO A 328 -2.26 -7.17 2.07
N ASP A 329 -3.15 -7.66 1.22
CA ASP A 329 -3.17 -9.07 0.82
C ASP A 329 -2.45 -9.25 -0.53
N PRO A 330 -1.48 -10.17 -0.66
CA PRO A 330 -0.70 -10.30 -1.88
C PRO A 330 -1.57 -10.68 -3.10
N TYR A 331 -2.62 -11.49 -2.89
CA TYR A 331 -3.56 -11.83 -3.96
C TYR A 331 -4.38 -10.61 -4.38
N SER A 332 -4.82 -9.80 -3.41
CA SER A 332 -5.57 -8.57 -3.67
C SER A 332 -4.75 -7.50 -4.37
N GLN A 333 -3.45 -7.39 -4.07
CA GLN A 333 -2.56 -6.46 -4.77
C GLN A 333 -2.41 -6.82 -6.26
N ILE A 334 -2.30 -8.11 -6.58
CA ILE A 334 -2.23 -8.57 -7.97
C ILE A 334 -3.58 -8.38 -8.64
N LEU A 335 -4.67 -8.71 -7.93
CA LEU A 335 -6.02 -8.51 -8.42
C LEU A 335 -6.31 -7.03 -8.75
N ALA A 336 -5.76 -6.08 -7.98
CA ALA A 336 -5.92 -4.66 -8.19
C ALA A 336 -5.43 -4.18 -9.58
N ASN A 337 -4.53 -4.92 -10.23
CA ASN A 337 -4.07 -4.63 -11.59
C ASN A 337 -5.15 -4.94 -12.65
N TYR A 338 -6.06 -5.86 -12.34
CA TYR A 338 -7.14 -6.30 -13.24
C TYR A 338 -8.49 -5.63 -12.91
N VAL A 339 -8.58 -4.93 -11.78
CA VAL A 339 -9.79 -4.25 -11.33
C VAL A 339 -9.69 -2.74 -11.60
N ASP A 340 -10.58 -2.23 -12.45
CA ASP A 340 -10.77 -0.80 -12.63
C ASP A 340 -12.21 -0.40 -12.26
N ILE A 341 -12.33 0.23 -11.09
CA ILE A 341 -13.59 0.76 -10.57
C ILE A 341 -13.34 2.24 -10.30
N ARG A 342 -14.02 3.10 -11.06
CA ARG A 342 -13.89 4.55 -10.97
C ARG A 342 -15.17 5.14 -10.44
N TRP A 343 -15.05 6.11 -9.55
CA TRP A 343 -16.18 6.84 -9.00
C TRP A 343 -16.08 8.30 -9.42
N THR A 344 -17.24 8.93 -9.66
CA THR A 344 -17.35 10.36 -9.96
C THR A 344 -18.46 10.98 -9.10
N MET A 345 -18.20 12.15 -8.55
CA MET A 345 -19.17 12.97 -7.82
C MET A 345 -19.41 14.26 -8.60
N PRO A 346 -20.45 14.34 -9.46
CA PRO A 346 -20.67 15.50 -10.32
C PRO A 346 -20.82 16.82 -9.54
N ALA A 347 -21.52 16.78 -8.40
CA ALA A 347 -21.75 17.96 -7.56
C ALA A 347 -20.45 18.51 -6.94
N ALA A 348 -19.53 17.63 -6.55
CA ALA A 348 -18.25 17.99 -5.95
C ALA A 348 -17.13 18.20 -6.97
N LYS A 349 -17.39 17.88 -8.26
CA LYS A 349 -16.38 17.85 -9.34
C LYS A 349 -15.14 17.01 -8.96
N ALA A 350 -15.38 15.91 -8.26
CA ALA A 350 -14.35 14.99 -7.81
C ALA A 350 -14.51 13.65 -8.50
N SER A 351 -13.40 12.98 -8.80
CA SER A 351 -13.35 11.64 -9.35
C SER A 351 -12.19 10.88 -8.77
N GLY A 352 -12.31 9.56 -8.65
CA GLY A 352 -11.25 8.73 -8.13
C GLY A 352 -11.39 7.26 -8.50
N LYS A 353 -10.42 6.47 -8.06
CA LYS A 353 -10.38 5.01 -8.26
C LYS A 353 -10.56 4.28 -6.93
N VAL A 354 -11.39 3.24 -6.91
CA VAL A 354 -11.53 2.34 -5.76
C VAL A 354 -10.38 1.34 -5.74
N GLY A 355 -9.66 1.27 -4.63
CA GLY A 355 -8.60 0.30 -4.38
C GLY A 355 -9.14 -0.98 -3.74
N VAL A 356 -8.63 -2.14 -4.16
CA VAL A 356 -9.02 -3.47 -3.64
C VAL A 356 -7.89 -4.17 -2.88
N ASP A 357 -6.73 -3.52 -2.70
CA ASP A 357 -5.48 -4.06 -2.15
C ASP A 357 -5.60 -4.70 -0.75
N TYR A 358 -6.61 -4.30 0.02
CA TYR A 358 -6.80 -4.69 1.41
C TYR A 358 -7.84 -5.79 1.62
N ILE A 359 -8.52 -6.23 0.56
CA ILE A 359 -9.51 -7.32 0.63
C ILE A 359 -8.85 -8.59 1.17
N LYS A 360 -9.52 -9.30 2.08
CA LYS A 360 -9.07 -10.58 2.64
C LYS A 360 -9.94 -11.71 2.15
N TRP A 361 -9.30 -12.74 1.59
CA TRP A 361 -10.00 -13.86 0.98
C TRP A 361 -10.16 -15.02 1.97
N THR A 362 -11.33 -15.67 1.94
CA THR A 362 -11.53 -16.95 2.60
C THR A 362 -10.92 -18.09 1.78
N THR A 363 -10.72 -19.25 2.40
CA THR A 363 -10.20 -20.45 1.70
C THR A 363 -11.06 -20.82 0.49
N GLU A 364 -12.39 -20.77 0.63
CA GLU A 364 -13.33 -21.08 -0.45
C GLU A 364 -13.22 -20.09 -1.60
N GLN A 365 -13.08 -18.79 -1.29
CA GLN A 365 -12.91 -17.75 -2.28
C GLN A 365 -11.60 -17.88 -3.05
N LEU A 366 -10.49 -18.23 -2.37
CA LEU A 366 -9.20 -18.46 -3.01
C LEU A 366 -9.24 -19.64 -4.00
N LEU A 367 -10.00 -20.70 -3.70
CA LEU A 367 -10.19 -21.81 -4.64
C LEU A 367 -10.88 -21.36 -5.94
N VAL A 368 -11.70 -20.32 -5.89
CA VAL A 368 -12.33 -19.71 -7.07
C VAL A 368 -11.41 -18.69 -7.75
N LEU A 369 -10.61 -17.95 -6.98
CA LEU A 369 -9.71 -16.91 -7.51
C LEU A 369 -8.52 -17.49 -8.28
N LEU A 370 -7.97 -18.60 -7.81
CA LEU A 370 -6.74 -19.16 -8.36
C LEU A 370 -7.02 -19.96 -9.63
N THR A 371 -6.05 -19.98 -10.54
CA THR A 371 -6.08 -20.89 -11.69
C THR A 371 -6.12 -22.32 -11.16
N PRO A 372 -7.05 -23.16 -11.65
CA PRO A 372 -7.05 -24.55 -11.25
C PRO A 372 -5.72 -25.17 -11.65
N ASP A 373 -5.13 -25.86 -10.68
CA ASP A 373 -3.93 -26.70 -10.80
C ASP A 373 -4.03 -27.73 -11.94
N VAL A 374 -5.25 -28.19 -12.20
CA VAL A 374 -5.58 -29.21 -13.18
C VAL A 374 -6.92 -28.86 -13.83
N ARG A 375 -6.99 -28.89 -15.17
CA ARG A 375 -8.26 -28.85 -15.90
C ARG A 375 -8.76 -30.28 -16.13
N TRP A 376 -10.02 -30.52 -15.77
CA TRP A 376 -10.66 -31.83 -15.87
C TRP A 376 -11.70 -31.85 -16.99
N GLY A 377 -11.67 -32.89 -17.83
CA GLY A 377 -12.75 -33.21 -18.75
C GLY A 377 -13.29 -34.60 -18.47
N VAL A 378 -14.47 -34.71 -17.85
CA VAL A 378 -15.11 -36.01 -17.62
C VAL A 378 -16.16 -36.27 -18.69
N HIS A 379 -16.13 -37.47 -19.28
CA HIS A 379 -17.12 -37.93 -20.25
C HIS A 379 -17.73 -39.24 -19.77
N LEU A 380 -19.06 -39.33 -19.79
CA LEU A 380 -19.81 -40.55 -19.49
C LEU A 380 -20.46 -41.07 -20.78
N ASN A 381 -20.16 -42.30 -21.18
CA ASN A 381 -20.63 -42.89 -22.45
C ASN A 381 -20.45 -41.92 -23.64
N LYS A 382 -19.24 -41.35 -23.76
CA LYS A 382 -18.83 -40.37 -24.80
C LYS A 382 -19.52 -39.00 -24.75
N LYS A 383 -20.37 -38.72 -23.76
CA LYS A 383 -21.00 -37.41 -23.55
C LYS A 383 -20.25 -36.62 -22.46
N PRO A 384 -19.90 -35.34 -22.70
CA PRO A 384 -19.22 -34.53 -21.69
C PRO A 384 -20.12 -34.30 -20.47
N PHE A 385 -19.56 -34.45 -19.28
CA PHE A 385 -20.21 -34.10 -18.03
C PHE A 385 -20.12 -32.59 -17.84
N LEU A 386 -21.28 -31.93 -17.79
CA LEU A 386 -21.44 -30.55 -17.36
C LEU A 386 -22.23 -30.58 -16.04
N THR A 387 -22.03 -29.61 -15.16
CA THR A 387 -22.74 -29.53 -13.87
C THR A 387 -24.28 -29.46 -14.04
N SER A 388 -24.77 -29.08 -15.22
CA SER A 388 -26.18 -29.09 -15.61
C SER A 388 -26.69 -30.41 -16.21
N SER A 389 -25.79 -31.33 -16.58
CA SER A 389 -26.14 -32.58 -17.26
C SER A 389 -26.71 -33.61 -16.27
N ARG A 390 -27.86 -34.19 -16.61
CA ARG A 390 -28.45 -35.32 -15.87
C ARG A 390 -28.21 -36.60 -16.65
N PHE A 391 -27.47 -37.52 -16.06
CA PHE A 391 -27.21 -38.84 -16.63
C PHE A 391 -28.09 -39.89 -15.95
N ARG A 392 -28.68 -40.78 -16.76
CA ARG A 392 -29.45 -41.94 -16.34
C ARG A 392 -28.96 -43.16 -17.09
N PHE A 393 -28.72 -44.24 -16.35
CA PHE A 393 -28.29 -45.53 -16.89
C PHE A 393 -29.18 -46.65 -16.35
N SER A 394 -29.31 -47.75 -17.10
CA SER A 394 -30.03 -48.93 -16.63
C SER A 394 -29.14 -49.82 -15.75
N VAL A 395 -29.73 -50.53 -14.79
CA VAL A 395 -29.01 -51.59 -14.05
C VAL A 395 -28.41 -52.60 -15.03
N GLY A 396 -27.12 -52.92 -14.87
CA GLY A 396 -26.35 -53.79 -15.78
C GLY A 396 -25.84 -53.12 -17.05
N GLU A 397 -26.18 -51.85 -17.31
CA GLU A 397 -25.60 -51.06 -18.40
C GLU A 397 -24.13 -50.72 -18.09
N MET A 398 -23.28 -50.76 -19.12
CA MET A 398 -21.89 -50.36 -19.02
C MET A 398 -21.78 -48.83 -19.08
N VAL A 399 -21.23 -48.24 -18.02
CA VAL A 399 -20.94 -46.81 -17.95
C VAL A 399 -19.45 -46.60 -18.18
N GLU A 400 -19.08 -46.21 -19.39
CA GLU A 400 -17.72 -45.81 -19.75
C GLU A 400 -17.46 -44.40 -19.21
N VAL A 401 -16.51 -44.30 -18.27
CA VAL A 401 -16.04 -43.05 -17.68
C VAL A 401 -14.68 -42.74 -18.30
N THR A 402 -14.59 -41.63 -19.03
CA THR A 402 -13.34 -41.11 -19.55
C THR A 402 -13.01 -39.80 -18.86
N VAL A 403 -11.86 -39.77 -18.19
CA VAL A 403 -11.34 -38.60 -17.49
C VAL A 403 -10.13 -38.10 -18.26
N THR A 404 -10.19 -36.85 -18.72
CA THR A 404 -9.04 -36.11 -19.22
C THR A 404 -8.56 -35.15 -18.14
N LEU A 405 -7.25 -35.15 -17.93
CA LEU A 405 -6.54 -34.36 -16.95
C LEU A 405 -5.50 -33.55 -17.71
N GLU A 406 -5.67 -32.24 -17.78
CA GLU A 406 -4.70 -31.33 -18.37
C GLU A 406 -3.94 -30.62 -17.25
N ASN A 407 -2.62 -30.81 -17.22
CA ASN A 407 -1.76 -30.09 -16.29
C ASN A 407 -1.60 -28.65 -16.78
N THR A 408 -2.36 -27.74 -16.17
CA THR A 408 -2.33 -26.31 -16.47
C THR A 408 -1.22 -25.57 -15.72
N THR A 409 -0.46 -26.25 -14.86
CA THR A 409 0.70 -25.63 -14.20
C THR A 409 1.94 -25.64 -15.08
N GLY A 410 2.78 -24.61 -14.92
CA GLY A 410 4.09 -24.50 -15.58
C GLY A 410 5.12 -25.53 -15.09
N GLU A 411 4.79 -26.32 -14.07
CA GLU A 411 5.68 -27.31 -13.45
C GLU A 411 5.39 -28.73 -13.95
N GLU A 412 6.46 -29.48 -14.23
CA GLU A 412 6.40 -30.93 -14.47
C GLU A 412 6.15 -31.66 -13.14
N LYS A 413 5.26 -32.66 -13.15
CA LYS A 413 4.98 -33.49 -11.96
C LYS A 413 5.31 -34.95 -12.20
N GLU A 414 6.04 -35.54 -11.27
CA GLU A 414 6.42 -36.96 -11.31
C GLU A 414 5.56 -37.76 -10.31
N ASN A 415 5.49 -39.08 -10.42
CA ASN A 415 4.84 -39.97 -9.45
C ASN A 415 3.37 -39.65 -9.09
N CYS A 416 2.52 -39.38 -10.07
CA CYS A 416 1.10 -39.11 -9.80
C CYS A 416 0.24 -40.38 -9.89
N SER A 417 -0.88 -40.41 -9.20
CA SER A 417 -1.91 -41.45 -9.30
C SER A 417 -3.28 -40.81 -9.49
N LEU A 418 -4.01 -41.28 -10.50
CA LEU A 418 -5.40 -40.91 -10.77
C LEU A 418 -6.28 -42.09 -10.39
N CYS A 419 -7.22 -41.91 -9.46
CA CYS A 419 -8.16 -42.94 -9.03
C CYS A 419 -9.60 -42.48 -9.25
N ILE A 420 -10.44 -43.37 -9.79
CA ILE A 420 -11.87 -43.16 -10.02
C ILE A 420 -12.64 -44.16 -9.18
N GLU A 421 -13.30 -43.69 -8.12
CA GLU A 421 -14.02 -44.56 -7.20
C GLU A 421 -15.52 -44.25 -7.21
N PRO A 422 -16.39 -45.23 -7.52
CA PRO A 422 -17.82 -45.06 -7.36
C PRO A 422 -18.16 -45.06 -5.87
N CYS A 423 -19.08 -44.18 -5.48
CA CYS A 423 -19.65 -44.08 -4.15
C CYS A 423 -21.16 -43.95 -4.27
N GLN A 424 -21.91 -44.58 -3.37
CA GLN A 424 -23.36 -44.47 -3.29
C GLN A 424 -23.69 -43.82 -1.96
N ARG A 425 -24.43 -42.71 -1.97
CA ARG A 425 -24.88 -42.08 -0.73
C ARG A 425 -26.32 -42.49 -0.40
N PRO A 426 -26.55 -43.23 0.70
CA PRO A 426 -27.76 -43.06 1.47
C PRO A 426 -27.65 -41.77 2.32
N ALA A 427 -28.79 -41.16 2.63
CA ALA A 427 -28.94 -39.78 3.09
C ALA A 427 -28.32 -39.40 4.47
N ALA A 428 -27.33 -40.10 5.02
CA ALA A 428 -26.71 -39.71 6.29
C ALA A 428 -25.23 -40.05 6.51
N GLU A 429 -24.56 -40.89 5.70
CA GLU A 429 -23.14 -41.23 5.87
C GLU A 429 -22.58 -41.83 4.56
N ASP A 430 -21.32 -41.51 4.20
CA ASP A 430 -20.61 -42.14 3.07
C ASP A 430 -20.24 -43.58 3.47
N ILE A 431 -21.16 -44.53 3.25
CA ILE A 431 -20.89 -45.95 3.38
C ILE A 431 -20.22 -46.41 2.09
N GLY A 432 -18.97 -46.90 2.17
CA GLY A 432 -18.29 -47.50 1.04
C GLY A 432 -19.17 -48.54 0.36
N LEU A 433 -19.21 -48.53 -0.97
CA LEU A 433 -19.94 -49.54 -1.72
C LEU A 433 -19.32 -50.92 -1.44
N ASP A 434 -20.12 -51.88 -0.96
CA ASP A 434 -19.70 -53.28 -0.95
C ASP A 434 -19.34 -53.68 -2.39
N GLY A 435 -18.19 -54.33 -2.57
CA GLY A 435 -17.66 -54.76 -3.88
C GLY A 435 -18.58 -55.70 -4.68
N ALA A 436 -19.75 -56.05 -4.13
CA ALA A 436 -20.81 -56.81 -4.78
C ALA A 436 -21.79 -55.94 -5.60
N ASN A 437 -21.85 -54.61 -5.38
CA ASN A 437 -22.86 -53.74 -6.01
C ASN A 437 -22.39 -53.08 -7.30
N VAL A 438 -21.08 -52.97 -7.49
CA VAL A 438 -20.46 -52.35 -8.67
C VAL A 438 -19.25 -53.18 -9.10
N SER A 439 -19.18 -53.51 -10.38
CA SER A 439 -17.98 -54.10 -10.99
C SER A 439 -17.22 -53.08 -11.82
N VAL A 440 -15.90 -53.06 -11.66
CA VAL A 440 -14.98 -52.26 -12.48
C VAL A 440 -14.48 -53.13 -13.62
N ILE A 441 -14.63 -52.64 -14.84
CA ILE A 441 -14.09 -53.25 -16.06
C ILE A 441 -12.94 -52.36 -16.52
N GLY A 442 -11.71 -52.89 -16.41
CA GLY A 442 -10.46 -52.15 -16.61
C GLY A 442 -9.79 -51.81 -15.28
N SER A 443 -8.93 -50.78 -15.29
CA SER A 443 -8.31 -50.26 -14.06
C SER A 443 -9.03 -48.98 -13.65
N SER A 444 -9.48 -48.87 -12.40
CA SER A 444 -10.00 -47.64 -11.82
C SER A 444 -8.89 -46.69 -11.36
N ALA A 445 -7.65 -47.17 -11.33
CA ALA A 445 -6.47 -46.40 -10.95
C ALA A 445 -5.44 -46.38 -12.10
N LEU A 446 -4.89 -45.21 -12.38
CA LEU A 446 -3.81 -44.99 -13.32
C LEU A 446 -2.62 -44.35 -12.60
N TYR A 447 -1.49 -45.06 -12.59
CA TYR A 447 -0.22 -44.46 -12.20
C TYR A 447 0.37 -43.69 -13.38
N VAL A 448 0.70 -42.43 -13.15
CA VAL A 448 1.24 -41.52 -14.14
C VAL A 448 2.65 -41.12 -13.71
N PRO A 449 3.71 -41.69 -14.34
CA PRO A 449 5.08 -41.49 -13.90
C PRO A 449 5.55 -40.04 -14.07
N LYS A 450 5.08 -39.36 -15.11
CA LYS A 450 5.40 -37.96 -15.39
C LYS A 450 4.27 -37.27 -16.15
N VAL A 451 3.87 -36.08 -15.70
CA VAL A 451 2.94 -35.18 -16.37
C VAL A 451 3.67 -33.87 -16.61
N ALA A 452 4.10 -33.65 -17.86
CA ALA A 452 4.74 -32.39 -18.25
C ALA A 452 3.73 -31.24 -18.24
N SER A 453 4.22 -29.99 -18.18
CA SER A 453 3.35 -28.81 -18.26
C SER A 453 2.56 -28.81 -19.58
N SER A 454 1.30 -28.40 -19.52
CA SER A 454 0.36 -28.36 -20.67
C SER A 454 0.10 -29.70 -21.37
N THR A 455 0.42 -30.84 -20.74
CA THR A 455 0.10 -32.17 -21.30
C THR A 455 -1.24 -32.70 -20.79
N GLU A 456 -1.98 -33.37 -21.67
CA GLU A 456 -3.25 -34.03 -21.38
C GLU A 456 -2.99 -35.52 -21.08
N VAL A 457 -3.44 -35.98 -19.91
CA VAL A 457 -3.49 -37.37 -19.51
C VAL A 457 -4.92 -37.86 -19.61
N LYS A 458 -5.15 -38.90 -20.42
CA LYS A 458 -6.46 -39.51 -20.60
C LYS A 458 -6.51 -40.88 -19.94
N HIS A 459 -7.52 -41.10 -19.10
CA HIS A 459 -7.81 -42.39 -18.49
C HIS A 459 -9.27 -42.76 -18.72
N SER A 460 -9.51 -43.98 -19.18
CA SER A 460 -10.85 -44.51 -19.41
C SER A 460 -11.02 -45.82 -18.66
N CYS A 461 -12.10 -45.93 -17.89
CA CYS A 461 -12.51 -47.15 -17.21
C CYS A 461 -14.03 -47.31 -17.34
N SER A 462 -14.54 -48.53 -17.19
CA SER A 462 -15.97 -48.79 -17.28
C SER A 462 -16.49 -49.35 -15.96
N PHE A 463 -17.66 -48.89 -15.53
CA PHE A 463 -18.35 -49.39 -14.36
C PHE A 463 -19.66 -50.06 -14.76
N MET A 464 -20.00 -51.15 -14.08
CA MET A 464 -21.28 -51.82 -14.20
C MET A 464 -21.96 -51.83 -12.83
N PHE A 465 -23.16 -51.26 -12.76
CA PHE A 465 -23.92 -51.10 -11.52
C PHE A 465 -25.03 -52.15 -11.46
N PHE A 466 -25.11 -52.92 -10.37
CA PHE A 466 -26.06 -54.01 -10.20
C PHE A 466 -27.26 -53.66 -9.31
N VAL A 467 -27.26 -52.46 -8.72
CA VAL A 467 -28.31 -51.99 -7.83
C VAL A 467 -28.79 -50.62 -8.32
N PRO A 468 -30.10 -50.35 -8.36
CA PRO A 468 -30.61 -49.02 -8.69
C PRO A 468 -30.32 -48.03 -7.55
N GLY A 469 -30.03 -46.78 -7.89
CA GLY A 469 -29.75 -45.75 -6.90
C GLY A 469 -29.03 -44.53 -7.45
N TRP A 470 -28.73 -43.60 -6.55
CA TRP A 470 -27.95 -42.40 -6.84
C TRP A 470 -26.47 -42.67 -6.58
N TYR A 471 -25.68 -42.57 -7.64
CA TYR A 471 -24.24 -42.80 -7.60
C TYR A 471 -23.48 -41.49 -7.80
N SER A 472 -22.36 -41.36 -7.11
CA SER A 472 -21.33 -40.36 -7.36
C SER A 472 -20.00 -41.02 -7.72
N LEU A 473 -19.22 -40.42 -8.61
CA LEU A 473 -17.82 -40.81 -8.80
C LEU A 473 -16.94 -39.82 -8.04
N ALA A 474 -16.07 -40.33 -7.18
CA ALA A 474 -14.96 -39.60 -6.59
C ALA A 474 -13.74 -39.79 -7.49
N ILE A 475 -13.42 -38.77 -8.29
CA ILE A 475 -12.22 -38.76 -9.12
C ILE A 475 -11.14 -38.05 -8.33
N THR A 476 -10.08 -38.76 -7.92
CA THR A 476 -8.97 -38.19 -7.16
C THR A 476 -7.69 -38.26 -7.97
N PHE A 477 -7.01 -37.14 -8.13
CA PHE A 477 -5.57 -37.13 -8.46
C PHE A 477 -4.79 -37.07 -7.14
N LYS A 478 -3.62 -37.69 -7.06
CA LYS A 478 -2.71 -37.62 -5.91
C LYS A 478 -1.26 -37.67 -6.39
N HIS A 479 -0.40 -36.86 -5.80
CA HIS A 479 1.05 -36.93 -6.00
C HIS A 479 1.65 -37.84 -4.92
N ASN A 480 2.30 -38.93 -5.33
CA ASN A 480 2.90 -39.91 -4.42
C ASN A 480 4.39 -39.63 -4.27
N LYS A 481 4.85 -39.16 -3.10
CA LYS A 481 6.29 -39.05 -2.83
C LYS A 481 6.92 -40.46 -2.88
N PRO A 482 8.17 -40.62 -3.39
CA PRO A 482 8.91 -41.86 -3.18
C PRO A 482 9.13 -42.03 -1.68
N ALA A 483 8.70 -43.17 -1.14
CA ALA A 483 8.87 -43.49 0.27
C ALA A 483 10.36 -43.39 0.64
N GLY A 484 10.70 -42.45 1.51
CA GLY A 484 12.04 -42.35 2.09
C GLY A 484 12.35 -43.62 2.87
N TRP A 485 13.47 -44.24 2.55
CA TRP A 485 14.02 -45.38 3.27
C TRP A 485 14.26 -45.01 4.73
N GLY A 486 13.49 -45.60 5.64
CA GLY A 486 13.73 -45.42 7.08
C GLY A 486 12.51 -45.61 7.94
N ASP A 487 11.93 -46.81 7.94
CA ASP A 487 11.17 -47.32 9.09
C ASP A 487 11.28 -48.84 9.12
N THR A 488 12.39 -49.33 9.69
CA THR A 488 12.45 -50.70 10.19
C THR A 488 11.56 -50.81 11.44
N PRO A 489 10.70 -51.84 11.54
CA PRO A 489 9.84 -52.00 12.71
C PRO A 489 10.70 -52.36 13.93
N ALA A 490 10.63 -51.53 14.97
CA ALA A 490 11.34 -51.73 16.22
C ALA A 490 10.85 -53.01 16.92
N ARG A 491 11.74 -54.01 17.00
CA ARG A 491 11.56 -55.22 17.79
C ARG A 491 11.76 -54.87 19.27
N ALA A 492 10.76 -55.18 20.08
CA ALA A 492 10.84 -55.12 21.53
C ALA A 492 11.99 -56.00 22.06
N ALA A 493 12.91 -55.41 22.83
CA ALA A 493 13.77 -56.12 23.78
C ALA A 493 14.24 -55.16 24.88
N ALA A 494 14.13 -55.65 26.11
CA ALA A 494 14.35 -54.97 27.38
C ALA A 494 15.81 -54.61 27.66
N GLY A 495 16.02 -53.68 28.60
CA GLY A 495 17.21 -53.68 29.46
C GLY A 495 17.81 -52.33 29.81
N GLY A 496 17.40 -51.76 30.95
CA GLY A 496 18.30 -51.26 32.00
C GLY A 496 19.18 -50.01 31.78
N GLY A 497 18.97 -49.02 32.66
CA GLY A 497 20.09 -48.41 33.41
C GLY A 497 20.42 -46.94 33.16
N GLY A 498 19.88 -46.07 34.03
CA GLY A 498 20.63 -45.05 34.80
C GLY A 498 21.21 -43.81 34.10
N GLY A 499 20.98 -42.64 34.71
CA GLY A 499 21.93 -41.52 34.64
C GLY A 499 21.35 -40.15 34.29
N ASP A 500 20.83 -39.49 35.33
CA ASP A 500 20.94 -38.06 35.70
C ASP A 500 21.44 -36.99 34.69
N GLY A 501 20.84 -35.79 34.78
CA GLY A 501 21.32 -34.59 34.10
C GLY A 501 20.23 -33.59 33.69
N GLY A 502 19.55 -32.99 34.66
CA GLY A 502 18.57 -31.92 34.41
C GLY A 502 19.22 -30.56 34.16
N GLU A 503 18.84 -29.89 33.08
CA GLU A 503 18.94 -28.43 32.96
C GLU A 503 17.66 -27.84 32.36
N ARG A 504 17.09 -26.91 33.14
CA ARG A 504 15.89 -26.13 32.86
C ARG A 504 16.14 -25.19 31.68
N ARG A 505 15.24 -25.19 30.68
CA ARG A 505 14.98 -24.01 29.85
C ARG A 505 13.50 -23.65 29.87
N THR A 506 13.30 -22.39 30.18
CA THR A 506 12.07 -21.62 30.35
C THR A 506 11.22 -21.58 29.09
N GLY A 507 9.91 -21.78 29.26
CA GLY A 507 8.91 -21.66 28.21
C GLY A 507 8.70 -20.20 27.78
N GLY A 508 8.71 -20.00 26.46
CA GLY A 508 8.13 -18.84 25.79
C GLY A 508 6.97 -19.33 24.93
N CYS A 509 5.77 -18.79 25.16
CA CYS A 509 4.60 -19.01 24.31
C CYS A 509 4.83 -18.34 22.95
N ASP A 510 5.15 -19.12 21.93
CA ASP A 510 5.03 -18.68 20.54
C ASP A 510 3.63 -18.98 20.03
N GLY A 511 2.90 -17.90 19.76
CA GLY A 511 1.59 -17.92 19.12
C GLY A 511 1.68 -18.57 17.74
N VAL A 512 0.74 -19.48 17.49
CA VAL A 512 0.53 -20.21 16.24
C VAL A 512 0.30 -19.22 15.10
N LYS A 513 1.38 -18.85 14.39
CA LYS A 513 1.29 -18.28 13.05
C LYS A 513 0.93 -19.42 12.10
N SER A 514 -0.34 -19.55 11.74
CA SER A 514 -0.79 -20.40 10.65
C SER A 514 -0.26 -19.84 9.32
N LYS A 515 1.01 -20.14 9.01
CA LYS A 515 1.53 -20.10 7.65
C LYS A 515 0.75 -21.13 6.85
N PHE A 516 -0.28 -20.69 6.15
CA PHE A 516 -0.91 -21.49 5.10
C PHE A 516 0.03 -21.47 3.89
N THR A 517 1.05 -22.32 3.94
CA THR A 517 1.50 -22.94 2.70
C THR A 517 0.34 -23.85 2.32
N ARG A 518 -0.25 -23.63 1.14
CA ARG A 518 -0.73 -24.78 0.38
C ARG A 518 0.49 -25.69 0.34
N LYS A 519 0.56 -26.73 1.19
CA LYS A 519 1.68 -27.66 1.14
C LYS A 519 1.65 -28.10 -0.32
N ARG A 520 2.68 -27.71 -1.06
CA ARG A 520 2.89 -27.91 -2.51
C ARG A 520 2.93 -29.40 -2.87
N GLU A 521 2.48 -30.27 -1.96
CA GLU A 521 2.87 -31.65 -1.79
C GLU A 521 1.69 -32.60 -2.07
N ASP A 522 0.44 -32.22 -1.78
CA ASP A 522 -0.72 -33.11 -1.93
C ASP A 522 -1.78 -32.52 -2.89
N TRP A 523 -1.65 -32.88 -4.16
CA TRP A 523 -2.57 -32.52 -5.23
C TRP A 523 -3.83 -33.36 -5.14
N THR A 524 -4.70 -33.13 -4.15
CA THR A 524 -5.95 -33.89 -4.00
C THR A 524 -7.11 -33.04 -4.50
N CYS A 525 -7.55 -33.29 -5.74
CA CYS A 525 -8.74 -32.65 -6.29
C CYS A 525 -9.80 -33.73 -6.52
N THR A 526 -10.98 -33.55 -5.93
CA THR A 526 -12.12 -34.47 -6.07
C THR A 526 -13.21 -33.81 -6.88
N VAL A 527 -13.55 -34.37 -8.04
CA VAL A 527 -14.71 -33.93 -8.84
C VAL A 527 -15.87 -34.89 -8.58
N PRO A 528 -16.95 -34.47 -7.89
CA PRO A 528 -18.12 -35.32 -7.67
C PRO A 528 -19.03 -35.34 -8.91
N VAL A 529 -18.95 -36.41 -9.69
CA VAL A 529 -19.83 -36.64 -10.85
C VAL A 529 -21.05 -37.43 -10.38
N LYS A 530 -22.27 -36.90 -10.56
CA LYS A 530 -23.51 -37.54 -10.06
C LYS A 530 -24.39 -38.06 -11.19
N PHE A 531 -24.95 -39.26 -11.03
CA PHE A 531 -25.91 -39.84 -11.96
C PHE A 531 -26.85 -40.83 -11.28
N GLU A 532 -27.94 -41.15 -11.96
CA GLU A 532 -28.98 -42.05 -11.47
C GLU A 532 -28.91 -43.38 -12.25
N VAL A 533 -28.98 -44.50 -11.55
CA VAL A 533 -29.11 -45.84 -12.13
C VAL A 533 -30.50 -46.37 -11.80
N THR A 534 -31.28 -46.71 -12.82
CA THR A 534 -32.70 -47.15 -12.70
C THR A 534 -32.92 -48.58 -13.14
#